data_AF-A0A8D0CQ58-F1
#
_entry.id   AF-A0A8D0CQ58-F1
#
_cell.length_a   1.000
_cell.length_b   1.000
_cell.length_c   1.000
_cell.angle_alpha   90.00
_cell.angle_beta   90.00
_cell.angle_gamma   90.00
#
_symmetry.space_group_name_H-M   'P 1'
#
loop_
_entity.id
_entity.type
_entity.pdbx_description
1 polymer ?
#
loop_
_entity_poly.entity_id
_entity_poly.type
_entity_poly.pdbx_seq_one_letter_code
_entity_poly.pdbx_strand_id
1 'polypeptide(L)'
;MFTEIYITKGGTAEVNAEHEVRQIEITCWKPDRPETTIRREDIFKTPPGRDKPIRTVMTKGVAGIGKTVLTQKFTLDWAEDKANQDIQFTFPFTFRELNVLKEEKYSLVELVHHFFSETKEAGICRFEEFSVVFIFDGLDECRLPLDFLNTKILTDVTESTSVGVLLTNLIRGKLLPSARLWITTRPAAANQIPRSPEAAASGQSLQESSVSGIY
;
A
#
# COMPACT_ATOMS: atom_id res chain seq x y z
N MET A 1 -16.24 -3.48 -19.34
CA MET A 1 -15.04 -3.02 -20.08
C MET A 1 -14.15 -2.32 -19.07
N PHE A 2 -12.99 -2.89 -18.71
CA PHE A 2 -12.03 -2.26 -17.80
C PHE A 2 -10.96 -1.57 -18.64
N THR A 3 -10.74 -0.28 -18.46
CA THR A 3 -9.63 0.44 -19.10
C THR A 3 -8.30 -0.16 -18.63
N GLU A 4 -7.36 -0.39 -19.54
CA GLU A 4 -6.02 -0.86 -19.16
C GLU A 4 -5.24 0.28 -18.50
N ILE A 5 -5.13 0.18 -17.16
CA ILE A 5 -4.30 1.04 -16.32
C ILE A 5 -2.95 0.35 -16.12
N TYR A 6 -1.86 1.04 -16.44
CA TYR A 6 -0.49 0.54 -16.28
C TYR A 6 0.16 1.13 -15.03
N ILE A 7 0.97 0.31 -14.38
CA ILE A 7 1.80 0.71 -13.26
C ILE A 7 3.20 0.96 -13.81
N THR A 8 3.75 2.15 -13.65
CA THR A 8 5.14 2.45 -14.04
C THR A 8 5.99 2.64 -12.80
N LYS A 9 7.25 2.19 -12.84
CA LYS A 9 8.18 2.36 -11.72
C LYS A 9 8.47 3.85 -11.51
N GLY A 10 8.17 4.38 -10.32
CA GLY A 10 8.40 5.79 -9.98
C GLY A 10 9.90 6.10 -9.84
N GLY A 11 10.36 7.17 -10.50
CA GLY A 11 11.71 7.72 -10.30
C GLY A 11 11.79 8.66 -9.08
N THR A 12 12.97 8.79 -8.48
CA THR A 12 13.27 9.62 -7.29
C THR A 12 13.22 11.14 -7.53
N ALA A 13 12.41 11.62 -8.48
CA ALA A 13 12.31 13.06 -8.74
C ALA A 13 11.64 13.75 -7.55
N GLU A 14 12.38 14.66 -6.91
CA GLU A 14 11.86 15.55 -5.87
C GLU A 14 10.61 16.25 -6.37
N VAL A 15 9.55 16.16 -5.57
CA VAL A 15 8.19 16.57 -5.97
C VAL A 15 8.03 18.04 -5.62
N ASN A 16 8.11 18.92 -6.63
CA ASN A 16 7.61 20.29 -6.47
C ASN A 16 6.09 20.23 -6.25
N ALA A 17 5.63 20.84 -5.17
CA ALA A 17 4.24 20.86 -4.72
C ALA A 17 3.34 21.81 -5.54
N GLU A 18 3.61 21.98 -6.84
CA GLU A 18 2.83 22.86 -7.69
C GLU A 18 1.89 22.06 -8.59
N HIS A 19 0.59 22.26 -8.37
CA HIS A 19 -0.58 21.92 -9.20
C HIS A 19 -0.58 20.58 -9.97
N GLU A 20 -1.65 19.80 -9.81
CA GLU A 20 -1.87 18.52 -10.51
C GLU A 20 -1.70 18.64 -12.05
N VAL A 21 -1.91 19.84 -12.62
CA VAL A 21 -1.71 20.16 -14.05
C VAL A 21 -0.25 20.11 -14.49
N ARG A 22 0.69 20.67 -13.71
CA ARG A 22 2.14 20.64 -14.06
C ARG A 22 2.69 19.22 -14.01
N GLN A 23 2.12 18.33 -13.20
CA GLN A 23 2.55 16.94 -13.14
C GLN A 23 2.23 16.19 -14.43
N ILE A 24 1.04 16.42 -15.02
CA ILE A 24 0.68 15.87 -16.34
C ILE A 24 1.71 16.29 -17.39
N GLU A 25 2.05 17.58 -17.44
CA GLU A 25 3.03 18.13 -18.38
C GLU A 25 4.43 17.52 -18.18
N ILE A 26 4.90 17.38 -16.94
CA ILE A 26 6.24 16.84 -16.63
C ILE A 26 6.35 15.34 -16.94
N THR A 27 5.29 14.54 -16.74
CA THR A 27 5.27 13.12 -17.15
C THR A 27 5.09 12.92 -18.64
N CYS A 28 4.41 13.84 -19.35
CA CYS A 28 4.23 13.76 -20.80
C CYS A 28 5.52 14.05 -21.59
N TRP A 29 6.48 14.78 -21.00
CA TRP A 29 7.62 15.37 -21.70
C TRP A 29 9.01 14.78 -21.37
N LYS A 30 9.11 13.48 -21.08
CA LYS A 30 10.42 12.79 -21.05
C LYS A 30 10.47 11.65 -22.07
N PRO A 31 10.99 11.89 -23.29
CA PRO A 31 11.01 10.89 -24.35
C PRO A 31 12.20 9.90 -24.26
N ASP A 32 12.93 9.79 -23.14
CA ASP A 32 14.26 9.14 -23.20
C ASP A 32 14.62 8.18 -22.03
N ARG A 33 13.62 7.56 -21.37
CA ARG A 33 13.86 6.38 -20.53
C ARG A 33 12.76 5.36 -20.76
N PRO A 34 13.07 4.07 -21.00
CA PRO A 34 12.05 3.03 -21.02
C PRO A 34 11.45 2.94 -19.62
N GLU A 35 10.26 3.52 -19.42
CA GLU A 35 9.49 3.29 -18.19
C GLU A 35 9.23 1.80 -18.10
N THR A 36 9.67 1.17 -17.00
CA THR A 36 9.44 -0.25 -16.81
C THR A 36 7.99 -0.41 -16.40
N THR A 37 7.15 -0.90 -17.32
CA THR A 37 5.77 -1.25 -17.02
C THR A 37 5.77 -2.44 -16.08
N ILE A 38 5.20 -2.25 -14.89
CA ILE A 38 4.97 -3.28 -13.89
C ILE A 38 3.58 -3.86 -14.17
N ARG A 39 3.51 -5.17 -14.42
CA ARG A 39 2.23 -5.86 -14.46
C ARG A 39 1.64 -5.93 -13.07
N ARG A 40 0.31 -5.96 -12.98
CA ARG A 40 -0.39 -6.00 -11.69
C ARG A 40 -0.03 -7.28 -10.91
N GLU A 41 0.12 -8.38 -11.64
CA GLU A 41 0.57 -9.68 -11.11
C GLU A 41 2.02 -9.68 -10.59
N ASP A 42 2.81 -8.66 -10.96
CA ASP A 42 4.23 -8.56 -10.64
C ASP A 42 4.52 -7.49 -9.59
N ILE A 43 3.50 -6.86 -9.01
CA ILE A 43 3.66 -5.65 -8.21
C ILE A 43 4.55 -5.83 -6.96
N PHE A 44 4.55 -7.03 -6.39
CA PHE A 44 5.38 -7.42 -5.25
C PHE A 44 6.62 -8.25 -5.63
N LYS A 45 6.77 -8.61 -6.91
CA LYS A 45 7.89 -9.44 -7.36
C LYS A 45 9.18 -8.65 -7.33
N THR A 46 10.25 -9.31 -6.92
CA THR A 46 11.58 -8.72 -6.83
C THR A 46 12.08 -8.31 -8.22
N PRO A 47 12.45 -7.04 -8.45
CA PRO A 47 13.04 -6.62 -9.72
C PRO A 47 14.39 -7.31 -9.93
N PRO A 48 14.82 -7.49 -11.19
CA PRO A 48 16.15 -8.04 -11.49
C PRO A 48 17.24 -7.23 -10.77
N GLY A 49 18.12 -7.90 -10.01
CA GLY A 49 19.23 -7.28 -9.29
C GLY A 49 18.94 -6.83 -7.85
N ARG A 50 17.79 -7.19 -7.27
CA ARG A 50 17.52 -7.07 -5.83
C ARG A 50 17.49 -8.46 -5.18
N ASP A 51 18.09 -8.60 -4.01
CA ASP A 51 18.10 -9.87 -3.25
C ASP A 51 16.89 -10.02 -2.32
N LYS A 52 16.21 -8.90 -1.98
CA LYS A 52 15.10 -8.89 -1.03
C LYS A 52 13.75 -8.60 -1.72
N PRO A 53 12.68 -9.35 -1.40
CA PRO A 53 11.35 -9.12 -1.93
C PRO A 53 10.81 -7.75 -1.53
N ILE A 54 9.85 -7.24 -2.31
CA ILE A 54 9.19 -5.96 -2.03
C ILE A 54 8.15 -6.15 -0.94
N ARG A 55 8.34 -5.50 0.21
CA ARG A 55 7.34 -5.51 1.29
C ARG A 55 6.24 -4.48 1.02
N THR A 56 6.60 -3.25 0.66
CA THR A 56 5.64 -2.14 0.55
C THR A 56 5.70 -1.52 -0.84
N VAL A 57 4.55 -1.41 -1.47
CA VAL A 57 4.35 -0.68 -2.72
C VAL A 57 3.51 0.55 -2.45
N MET A 58 3.96 1.71 -2.93
CA MET A 58 3.17 2.93 -2.95
C MET A 58 2.84 3.30 -4.40
N THR A 59 1.56 3.42 -4.72
CA THR A 59 1.07 3.81 -6.04
C THR A 59 0.53 5.23 -6.00
N LYS A 60 1.16 6.12 -6.77
CA LYS A 60 0.83 7.53 -6.88
C LYS A 60 0.06 7.81 -8.18
N GLY A 61 -0.82 8.79 -8.14
CA GLY A 61 -1.52 9.27 -9.34
C GLY A 61 -2.53 10.36 -9.02
N VAL A 62 -2.90 11.14 -10.03
CA VAL A 62 -3.89 12.21 -9.90
C VAL A 62 -5.29 11.68 -9.55
N ALA A 63 -6.21 12.57 -9.19
CA ALA A 63 -7.60 12.19 -8.96
C ALA A 63 -8.23 11.61 -10.23
N GLY A 64 -9.13 10.62 -10.09
CA GLY A 64 -9.87 10.06 -11.22
C GLY A 64 -9.08 9.13 -12.15
N ILE A 65 -7.76 8.99 -12.01
CA ILE A 65 -6.92 8.13 -12.88
C ILE A 65 -7.17 6.61 -12.67
N GLY A 66 -7.99 6.22 -11.68
CA GLY A 66 -8.39 4.83 -11.48
C GLY A 66 -7.52 4.02 -10.49
N LYS A 67 -6.83 4.67 -9.54
CA LYS A 67 -6.09 3.97 -8.46
C LYS A 67 -6.96 2.99 -7.66
N THR A 68 -8.17 3.39 -7.31
CA THR A 68 -9.15 2.52 -6.61
C THR A 68 -9.65 1.39 -7.51
N VAL A 69 -9.89 1.66 -8.80
CA VAL A 69 -10.31 0.61 -9.75
C VAL A 69 -9.21 -0.44 -9.90
N LEU A 70 -7.94 -0.02 -9.86
CA LEU A 70 -6.78 -0.91 -9.94
C LEU A 70 -6.71 -1.86 -8.73
N THR A 71 -6.85 -1.35 -7.50
CA THR A 71 -6.83 -2.18 -6.29
C THR A 71 -8.03 -3.11 -6.21
N GLN A 72 -9.23 -2.62 -6.58
CA GLN A 72 -10.44 -3.45 -6.67
C GLN A 72 -10.28 -4.59 -7.68
N LYS A 73 -9.71 -4.30 -8.87
CA LYS A 73 -9.46 -5.33 -9.88
C LYS A 73 -8.46 -6.37 -9.40
N PHE A 74 -7.40 -5.96 -8.71
CA PHE A 74 -6.45 -6.89 -8.10
C PHE A 74 -7.14 -7.84 -7.12
N THR A 75 -7.96 -7.30 -6.20
CA THR A 75 -8.70 -8.12 -5.23
C THR A 75 -9.70 -9.05 -5.91
N LEU A 76 -10.40 -8.58 -6.95
CA LEU A 76 -11.34 -9.40 -7.71
C LEU A 76 -10.64 -10.56 -8.43
N ASP A 77 -9.55 -10.27 -9.16
CA ASP A 77 -8.78 -11.28 -9.88
C ASP A 77 -8.13 -12.30 -8.92
N TRP A 78 -7.78 -11.90 -7.69
CA TRP A 78 -7.35 -12.79 -6.61
C TRP A 78 -8.50 -13.68 -6.09
N ALA A 79 -9.66 -13.08 -5.77
CA ALA A 79 -10.81 -13.80 -5.22
C ALA A 79 -11.47 -14.79 -6.21
N GLU A 80 -11.33 -14.54 -7.51
CA GLU A 80 -11.81 -15.43 -8.59
C GLU A 80 -10.76 -16.43 -9.08
N ASP A 81 -9.66 -16.59 -8.35
CA ASP A 81 -8.54 -17.49 -8.68
C ASP A 81 -7.87 -17.25 -10.05
N LYS A 82 -7.93 -16.01 -10.56
CA LYS A 82 -7.37 -15.65 -11.88
C LYS A 82 -5.90 -15.24 -11.82
N ALA A 83 -5.47 -14.64 -10.70
CA ALA A 83 -4.10 -14.16 -10.51
C ALA A 83 -3.67 -14.17 -9.04
N ASN A 84 -2.37 -13.94 -8.79
CA ASN A 84 -1.78 -13.76 -7.46
C ASN A 84 -2.05 -14.90 -6.46
N GLN A 85 -2.04 -16.13 -6.95
CA GLN A 85 -2.33 -17.35 -6.17
C GLN A 85 -1.23 -17.71 -5.15
N ASP A 86 -0.12 -16.97 -5.14
CA ASP A 86 0.87 -17.01 -4.06
C ASP A 86 0.42 -16.26 -2.79
N ILE A 87 -0.71 -15.54 -2.85
CA ILE A 87 -1.30 -14.79 -1.74
C ILE A 87 -2.47 -15.59 -1.17
N GLN A 88 -2.42 -15.88 0.13
CA GLN A 88 -3.47 -16.64 0.82
C GLN A 88 -4.59 -15.72 1.33
N PHE A 89 -4.27 -14.49 1.72
CA PHE A 89 -5.26 -13.53 2.18
C PHE A 89 -4.96 -12.12 1.66
N THR A 90 -6.01 -11.46 1.18
CA THR A 90 -5.97 -10.03 0.81
C THR A 90 -6.99 -9.27 1.64
N PHE A 91 -6.56 -8.22 2.33
CA PHE A 91 -7.41 -7.36 3.15
C PHE A 91 -7.40 -5.92 2.62
N PRO A 92 -8.37 -5.55 1.79
CA PRO A 92 -8.52 -4.17 1.32
C PRO A 92 -9.19 -3.28 2.36
N PHE A 93 -8.56 -2.15 2.68
CA PHE A 93 -9.08 -1.10 3.53
C PHE A 93 -9.04 0.24 2.81
N THR A 94 -10.06 1.05 2.96
CA THR A 94 -9.97 2.48 2.60
C THR A 94 -9.57 3.30 3.82
N PHE A 95 -8.78 4.36 3.64
CA PHE A 95 -8.51 5.29 4.73
C PHE A 95 -9.79 5.99 5.23
N ARG A 96 -10.83 6.12 4.38
CA ARG A 96 -12.15 6.61 4.80
C ARG A 96 -12.78 5.75 5.89
N GLU A 97 -12.79 4.44 5.69
CA GLU A 97 -13.31 3.48 6.66
C GLU A 97 -12.47 3.48 7.95
N LEU A 98 -11.15 3.48 7.81
CA LEU A 98 -10.24 3.51 8.97
C LEU A 98 -10.39 4.79 9.80
N ASN A 99 -10.70 5.92 9.16
CA ASN A 99 -10.94 7.18 9.86
C ASN A 99 -12.18 7.14 10.78
N VAL A 100 -13.14 6.25 10.52
CA VAL A 100 -14.34 6.08 11.37
C VAL A 100 -13.95 5.50 12.73
N LEU A 101 -12.91 4.66 12.77
CA LEU A 101 -12.45 3.95 13.96
C LEU A 101 -11.41 4.72 14.79
N LYS A 102 -11.17 6.00 14.48
CA LYS A 102 -10.06 6.80 15.05
C LYS A 102 -10.10 6.97 16.58
N GLU A 103 -11.27 6.89 17.20
CA GLU A 103 -11.44 7.06 18.66
C GLU A 103 -11.41 5.72 19.42
N GLU A 104 -11.36 4.61 18.69
CA GLU A 104 -11.41 3.26 19.25
C GLU A 104 -10.02 2.61 19.25
N LYS A 105 -9.89 1.54 20.03
CA LYS A 105 -8.67 0.73 20.08
C LYS A 105 -8.94 -0.65 19.54
N TYR A 106 -8.01 -1.12 18.73
CA TYR A 106 -8.04 -2.41 18.08
C TYR A 106 -6.65 -3.03 18.16
N SER A 107 -6.59 -4.33 18.31
CA SER A 107 -5.44 -5.12 17.86
C SER A 107 -5.51 -5.31 16.35
N LEU A 108 -4.45 -5.79 15.70
CA LEU A 108 -4.50 -6.07 14.27
C LEU A 108 -5.56 -7.14 13.95
N VAL A 109 -5.66 -8.16 14.82
CA VAL A 109 -6.65 -9.24 14.69
C VAL A 109 -8.06 -8.68 14.78
N GLU A 110 -8.34 -7.88 15.81
CA GLU A 110 -9.67 -7.27 15.98
C GLU A 110 -10.02 -6.34 14.81
N LEU A 111 -9.05 -5.58 14.28
CA LEU A 111 -9.27 -4.70 13.14
C LEU A 111 -9.66 -5.50 11.89
N VAL A 112 -8.96 -6.60 11.60
CA VAL A 112 -9.31 -7.48 10.47
C VAL A 112 -10.68 -8.10 10.67
N HIS A 113 -10.95 -8.65 11.86
CA HIS A 113 -12.24 -9.28 12.19
C HIS A 113 -13.42 -8.30 12.15
N HIS A 114 -13.18 -7.01 12.40
CA HIS A 114 -14.19 -5.96 12.33
C HIS A 114 -14.71 -5.76 10.89
N PHE A 115 -13.82 -5.78 9.90
CA PHE A 115 -14.18 -5.57 8.49
C PHE A 115 -14.45 -6.87 7.73
N PHE A 116 -13.89 -7.99 8.19
CA PHE A 116 -13.96 -9.29 7.52
C PHE A 116 -14.39 -10.37 8.52
N SER A 117 -15.68 -10.39 8.88
CA SER A 117 -16.22 -11.30 9.91
C SER A 117 -16.03 -12.77 9.57
N GLU A 118 -15.92 -13.12 8.28
CA GLU A 118 -15.66 -14.48 7.80
C GLU A 118 -14.33 -15.02 8.35
N THR A 119 -13.32 -14.14 8.52
CA THR A 119 -12.04 -14.55 9.11
C THR A 119 -12.16 -14.88 10.59
N LYS A 120 -13.06 -14.19 11.31
CA LYS A 120 -13.39 -14.48 12.70
C LYS A 120 -14.13 -15.81 12.81
N GLU A 121 -15.11 -16.04 11.94
CA GLU A 121 -15.90 -17.28 11.88
C GLU A 121 -15.01 -18.49 11.55
N ALA A 122 -14.03 -18.32 10.67
CA ALA A 122 -13.04 -19.34 10.35
C ALA A 122 -11.94 -19.51 11.42
N GLY A 123 -11.95 -18.71 12.50
CA GLY A 123 -10.96 -18.78 13.58
C GLY A 123 -9.56 -18.33 13.17
N ILE A 124 -9.42 -17.54 12.10
CA ILE A 124 -8.14 -17.07 11.58
C ILE A 124 -7.65 -15.89 12.42
N CYS A 125 -6.56 -16.07 13.16
CA CYS A 125 -5.92 -15.00 13.94
C CYS A 125 -4.39 -14.97 13.82
N ARG A 126 -3.76 -16.04 13.32
CA ARG A 126 -2.31 -16.20 13.20
C ARG A 126 -1.81 -15.77 11.81
N PHE A 127 -1.96 -14.49 11.50
CA PHE A 127 -1.64 -13.94 10.18
C PHE A 127 -0.17 -14.12 9.77
N GLU A 128 0.72 -14.28 10.74
CA GLU A 128 2.15 -14.52 10.52
C GLU A 128 2.45 -15.84 9.80
N GLU A 129 1.53 -16.81 9.84
CA GLU A 129 1.66 -18.10 9.15
C GLU A 129 1.22 -18.07 7.68
N PHE A 130 0.66 -16.95 7.22
CA PHE A 130 0.07 -16.83 5.90
C PHE A 130 0.77 -15.78 5.03
N SER A 131 0.70 -15.99 3.72
CA SER A 131 1.01 -14.95 2.73
C SER A 131 -0.14 -13.93 2.70
N VAL A 132 0.02 -12.82 3.42
CA VAL A 132 -0.98 -11.77 3.59
C VAL A 132 -0.61 -10.50 2.83
N VAL A 133 -1.59 -9.91 2.14
CA VAL A 133 -1.49 -8.58 1.56
C VAL A 133 -2.53 -7.64 2.18
N PHE A 134 -2.07 -6.50 2.68
CA PHE A 134 -2.93 -5.38 3.07
C PHE A 134 -2.93 -4.34 1.97
N ILE A 135 -4.11 -3.92 1.53
CA ILE A 135 -4.27 -2.82 0.59
C ILE A 135 -4.87 -1.64 1.35
N PHE A 136 -4.19 -0.50 1.33
CA PHE A 136 -4.65 0.75 1.94
C PHE A 136 -4.92 1.79 0.85
N ASP A 137 -6.18 1.93 0.47
CA ASP A 137 -6.61 2.83 -0.59
C ASP A 137 -6.88 4.25 -0.06
N GLY A 138 -6.30 5.26 -0.73
CA GLY A 138 -6.61 6.66 -0.48
C GLY A 138 -5.88 7.30 0.71
N LEU A 139 -4.56 7.14 0.84
CA LEU A 139 -3.78 7.82 1.89
C LEU A 139 -3.95 9.34 1.89
N ASP A 140 -4.28 9.95 0.75
CA ASP A 140 -4.63 11.38 0.68
C ASP A 140 -5.85 11.77 1.50
N GLU A 141 -6.62 10.79 1.95
CA GLU A 141 -7.82 10.98 2.77
C GLU A 141 -7.61 10.54 4.23
N CYS A 142 -6.39 10.11 4.59
CA CYS A 142 -6.03 9.73 5.95
C CYS A 142 -6.16 10.93 6.90
N ARG A 143 -6.86 10.71 8.03
CA ARG A 143 -6.99 11.68 9.14
C ARG A 143 -6.43 11.13 10.44
N LEU A 144 -5.88 9.93 10.42
CA LEU A 144 -5.26 9.29 11.57
C LEU A 144 -3.87 9.91 11.81
N PRO A 145 -3.46 10.14 13.06
CA PRO A 145 -2.11 10.59 13.36
C PRO A 145 -1.11 9.44 13.09
N LEU A 146 -0.30 9.59 12.05
CA LEU A 146 0.76 8.64 11.69
C LEU A 146 2.14 9.17 12.13
N ASP A 147 2.54 8.91 13.38
CA ASP A 147 3.82 9.36 13.92
C ASP A 147 4.92 8.29 13.72
N PHE A 148 5.64 8.37 12.62
CA PHE A 148 6.70 7.42 12.30
C PHE A 148 7.97 7.53 13.16
N LEU A 149 8.12 8.61 13.94
CA LEU A 149 9.32 8.88 14.74
C LEU A 149 9.15 8.43 16.19
N ASN A 150 8.03 8.82 16.83
CA ASN A 150 7.84 8.64 18.27
C ASN A 150 6.90 7.48 18.62
N THR A 151 6.22 6.87 17.64
CA THR A 151 5.30 5.76 17.91
C THR A 151 6.04 4.59 18.56
N LYS A 152 5.50 4.13 19.70
CA LYS A 152 5.93 2.91 20.41
C LYS A 152 5.98 1.74 19.44
N ILE A 153 7.06 0.96 19.51
CA ILE A 153 7.20 -0.26 18.74
C ILE A 153 6.16 -1.27 19.21
N LEU A 154 5.35 -1.73 18.27
CA LEU A 154 4.36 -2.79 18.45
C LEU A 154 4.74 -3.96 17.55
N THR A 155 4.78 -5.17 18.12
CA THR A 155 5.13 -6.40 17.39
C THR A 155 4.08 -7.49 17.54
N ASP A 156 3.31 -7.46 18.64
CA ASP A 156 2.21 -8.39 18.90
C ASP A 156 0.95 -7.97 18.14
N VAL A 157 0.40 -8.88 17.34
CA VAL A 157 -0.82 -8.67 16.54
C VAL A 157 -2.10 -8.65 17.38
N THR A 158 -2.02 -9.06 18.64
CA THR A 158 -3.13 -9.14 19.61
C THR A 158 -3.15 -7.98 20.61
N GLU A 159 -2.10 -7.14 20.69
CA GLU A 159 -2.08 -5.97 21.58
C GLU A 159 -2.92 -4.82 20.99
N SER A 160 -3.99 -4.43 21.71
CA SER A 160 -4.89 -3.38 21.26
C SER A 160 -4.32 -1.97 21.44
N THR A 161 -4.39 -1.15 20.40
CA THR A 161 -3.90 0.23 20.36
C THR A 161 -4.74 1.08 19.41
N SER A 162 -4.42 2.36 19.23
CA SER A 162 -5.12 3.18 18.23
C SER A 162 -4.79 2.74 16.80
N VAL A 163 -5.73 2.92 15.88
CA VAL A 163 -5.56 2.54 14.46
C VAL A 163 -4.33 3.22 13.85
N GLY A 164 -4.05 4.48 14.19
CA GLY A 164 -2.84 5.19 13.72
C GLY A 164 -1.54 4.50 14.16
N VAL A 165 -1.46 3.99 15.39
CA VAL A 165 -0.30 3.24 15.90
C VAL A 165 -0.16 1.88 15.21
N LEU A 166 -1.28 1.18 14.96
CA LEU A 166 -1.28 -0.08 14.19
C LEU A 166 -0.71 0.13 12.79
N LEU A 167 -1.29 1.08 12.03
CA LEU A 167 -0.87 1.37 10.66
C LEU A 167 0.59 1.81 10.60
N THR A 168 1.02 2.67 11.53
CA THR A 168 2.41 3.12 11.62
C THR A 168 3.37 1.93 11.81
N ASN A 169 3.06 1.01 12.74
CA ASN A 169 3.91 -0.15 12.98
C ASN A 169 3.87 -1.19 11.84
N LEU A 170 2.73 -1.37 11.15
CA LEU A 170 2.63 -2.19 9.94
C LEU A 170 3.54 -1.64 8.83
N ILE A 171 3.41 -0.34 8.54
CA ILE A 171 4.18 0.35 7.50
C ILE A 171 5.68 0.35 7.83
N ARG A 172 6.05 0.55 9.11
CA ARG A 172 7.44 0.40 9.60
C ARG A 172 7.95 -1.05 9.58
N GLY A 173 7.09 -2.03 9.31
CA GLY A 173 7.45 -3.45 9.36
C GLY A 173 7.80 -3.97 10.75
N LYS A 174 7.35 -3.29 11.81
CA LYS A 174 7.49 -3.75 13.20
C LYS A 174 6.36 -4.69 13.58
N LEU A 175 5.15 -4.38 13.13
CA LEU A 175 3.99 -5.25 13.27
C LEU A 175 3.83 -6.10 12.00
N LEU A 176 3.66 -7.41 12.17
CA LEU A 176 3.48 -8.40 11.11
C LEU A 176 4.50 -8.25 9.95
N PRO A 177 5.80 -8.51 10.20
CA PRO A 177 6.89 -8.30 9.25
C PRO A 177 6.87 -9.21 8.01
N SER A 178 6.01 -10.24 7.98
CA SER A 178 5.77 -11.09 6.81
C SER A 178 4.79 -10.50 5.78
N ALA A 179 3.86 -9.62 6.21
CA ALA A 179 2.82 -9.10 5.33
C ALA A 179 3.36 -8.14 4.25
N ARG A 180 2.73 -8.15 3.06
CA ARG A 180 3.01 -7.15 2.02
C ARG A 180 1.96 -6.05 2.06
N LEU A 181 2.34 -4.83 1.74
CA LEU A 181 1.49 -3.64 1.83
C LEU A 181 1.40 -2.97 0.47
N TRP A 182 0.19 -2.64 0.02
CA TRP A 182 -0.02 -1.79 -1.14
C TRP A 182 -0.81 -0.55 -0.73
N ILE A 183 -0.20 0.63 -0.88
CA ILE A 183 -0.78 1.90 -0.50
C ILE A 183 -1.04 2.73 -1.76
N THR A 184 -2.23 3.28 -1.94
CA THR A 184 -2.51 4.23 -3.02
C THR A 184 -2.61 5.65 -2.46
N THR A 185 -2.18 6.64 -3.23
CA THR A 185 -2.22 8.03 -2.79
C THR A 185 -2.15 9.01 -3.95
N ARG A 186 -2.53 10.26 -3.71
CA ARG A 186 -2.10 11.38 -4.56
C ARG A 186 -0.65 11.75 -4.27
N PRO A 187 0.10 12.23 -5.28
CA PRO A 187 1.49 12.66 -5.09
C PRO A 187 1.70 13.61 -3.91
N ALA A 188 0.79 14.56 -3.69
CA ALA A 188 0.87 15.54 -2.60
C ALA A 188 0.83 14.91 -1.19
N ALA A 189 0.12 13.79 -1.03
CA ALA A 189 -0.03 13.10 0.24
C ALA A 189 1.01 12.00 0.47
N ALA A 190 1.82 11.66 -0.54
CA ALA A 190 2.84 10.61 -0.42
C ALA A 190 3.85 10.87 0.70
N ASN A 191 4.14 12.14 1.01
CA ASN A 191 5.10 12.51 2.05
C ASN A 191 4.59 12.28 3.48
N GLN A 192 3.32 11.89 3.67
CA GLN A 192 2.82 11.44 4.98
C GLN A 192 3.54 10.18 5.47
N ILE A 193 4.03 9.35 4.56
CA ILE A 193 4.89 8.21 4.87
C ILE A 193 6.32 8.60 4.51
N PRO A 194 7.25 8.64 5.48
CA PRO A 194 8.61 9.06 5.20
C PRO A 194 9.30 8.06 4.27
N ARG A 195 10.07 8.59 3.31
CA ARG A 195 11.07 7.82 2.57
C ARG A 195 12.21 7.51 3.53
N SER A 196 12.09 6.43 4.30
CA SER A 196 12.96 6.14 5.45
C SER A 196 14.46 6.15 5.10
N PRO A 197 15.32 6.86 5.89
CA PRO A 197 16.78 6.65 5.93
C PRO A 197 17.19 5.31 6.57
N GLU A 198 16.38 4.75 7.48
CA GLU A 198 16.62 3.46 8.15
C GLU A 198 16.34 2.24 7.25
N ALA A 199 15.64 2.43 6.13
CA ALA A 199 15.38 1.36 5.15
C ALA A 199 16.68 0.79 4.56
N ALA A 200 17.72 1.61 4.45
CA ALA A 200 19.04 1.20 3.98
C ALA A 200 19.78 0.28 4.98
N ALA A 201 19.54 0.44 6.29
CA ALA A 201 20.15 -0.38 7.34
C ALA A 201 19.31 -1.62 7.71
N SER A 202 18.01 -1.62 7.42
CA SER A 202 17.06 -2.69 7.79
C SER A 202 16.59 -3.56 6.61
N GLY A 203 16.95 -3.22 5.36
CA GLY A 203 16.55 -3.97 4.18
C GLY A 203 15.08 -3.79 3.78
N GLN A 204 14.47 -2.66 4.16
CA GLN A 204 13.11 -2.30 3.74
C GLN A 204 13.10 -1.86 2.28
N SER A 205 12.25 -2.49 1.48
CA SER A 205 12.07 -2.22 0.06
C SER A 205 10.73 -1.51 -0.15
N LEU A 206 10.72 -0.17 -0.07
CA LEU A 206 9.61 0.63 -0.60
C LEU A 206 9.77 0.71 -2.12
N GLN A 207 8.76 0.27 -2.86
CA GLN A 207 8.67 0.51 -4.30
C GLN A 207 7.64 1.60 -4.56
N GLU A 208 8.08 2.72 -5.12
CA GLU A 208 7.16 3.72 -5.66
C GLU A 208 6.77 3.34 -7.08
N SER A 209 5.50 3.53 -7.37
CA SER A 209 4.93 3.33 -8.69
C SER A 209 3.93 4.44 -9.01
N SER A 210 3.71 4.69 -10.29
CA SER A 210 2.72 5.63 -10.78
C SER A 210 1.69 4.90 -11.61
N VAL A 211 0.46 5.40 -11.58
CA VAL A 211 -0.60 4.93 -12.47
C VAL A 211 -0.66 5.84 -13.70
N SER A 212 -0.54 5.24 -14.88
CA SER A 212 -0.77 5.89 -16.16
C SER A 212 -1.97 5.27 -16.88
N GLY A 213 -2.78 6.13 -17.51
CA GLY A 213 -3.86 5.74 -18.42
C GLY A 213 -3.56 6.30 -19.80
N ILE A 214 -3.84 5.53 -20.85
CA ILE A 214 -3.89 6.06 -22.22
C ILE A 214 -5.24 6.76 -22.32
N TYR A 215 -5.24 8.09 -22.40
CA TYR A 215 -6.44 8.87 -22.72
C TYR A 215 -6.67 8.91 -24.23
#